data_AF-A0A292RAR3-F1
#
_entry.id   AF-A0A292RAR3-F1
#
_cell.length_a   1.000
_cell.length_b   1.000
_cell.length_c   1.000
_cell.angle_alpha   90.00
_cell.angle_beta   90.00
_cell.angle_gamma   90.00
#
_symmetry.space_group_name_H-M   'P 1'
#
loop_
_entity.id
_entity.type
_entity.pdbx_description
1 polymer ?
#
loop_
_entity_poly.entity_id
_entity_poly.type
_entity_poly.pdbx_seq_one_letter_code
_entity_poly.pdbx_strand_id
1 'polypeptide(L)'
;MGIEKIRNNFDAAPTSKNAFAGQIARNRVYLGEIKDTTSFTGAQAAATEKVSDILLKLFPGKIRIMLKAHENMGEIQNQMINAVGTGFVAPLFIKFNPMSDTDENTRTYTAWRQPVSAVLAVATQCAIVKPFNDLIRWMSDIGYLGQNYNKTLAPSNNYIEKLIKEQNPNKKYTKEELKAEVESIQKQKEKALEKMISNNEIIFDKTSRKGGKTVIEKAPMSENDFKQLVSDTIDSIINSEEAQKLEATTLKTSKKMERALFYNKNAEDSRKVLERISNKINNEYTEADFSTDKIKSIHTELNKEFKEIIKELKTEAKADPSKKETNAELIKIVKGLKSRNIGNEPETIRIMKYKVDDMLGELNVVSAKKSTSEIVDYINKKIARRTNAIDSVISTLSELKTKLLNSEISISQAQEVINEKIKASTKAVEEKLKAQGITGEEIFEHPEYKESLASRMKQKIGSLAGSVRKQLAKNQKANIDAAQRWTGLFVSLAILPVTCWMLNKIYPWFMDLAFPNLSNKKDVKPAENEKKVEVK
;
A
#
# COMPACT_ATOMS: atom_id res chain seq x y z
N MET A 1 11.07 4.14 56.61
CA MET A 1 11.77 2.87 56.91
C MET A 1 10.98 1.76 56.23
N GLY A 2 11.43 0.93 55.32
CA GLY A 2 12.68 0.64 54.60
C GLY A 2 12.32 -0.49 53.62
N ILE A 3 12.47 -0.28 52.31
CA ILE A 3 13.28 -1.07 51.36
C ILE A 3 13.61 -2.51 51.81
N GLU A 4 13.21 -3.49 50.98
CA GLU A 4 13.96 -4.65 50.44
C GLU A 4 12.91 -5.68 49.92
N LYS A 5 13.04 -6.45 48.83
CA LYS A 5 13.99 -6.60 47.72
C LYS A 5 13.26 -7.49 46.68
N ILE A 6 13.70 -7.35 45.43
CA ILE A 6 13.21 -7.99 44.20
C ILE A 6 13.67 -9.46 44.13
N ARG A 7 12.85 -10.40 43.60
CA ARG A 7 13.19 -11.24 42.42
C ARG A 7 12.21 -12.38 42.07
N ASN A 8 12.02 -12.50 40.75
CA ASN A 8 11.84 -13.69 39.90
C ASN A 8 10.49 -14.42 39.89
N ASN A 9 9.77 -14.28 38.77
CA ASN A 9 9.32 -15.43 37.96
C ASN A 9 8.90 -14.93 36.57
N PHE A 10 9.85 -14.97 35.62
CA PHE A 10 9.58 -14.92 34.19
C PHE A 10 9.82 -16.35 33.71
N ASP A 11 8.74 -17.13 33.63
CA ASP A 11 8.58 -18.33 32.80
C ASP A 11 7.28 -19.03 33.21
N ALA A 12 6.18 -18.68 32.54
CA ALA A 12 4.99 -19.54 32.48
C ALA A 12 4.27 -19.28 31.16
N ALA A 13 4.15 -20.36 30.37
CA ALA A 13 3.47 -20.41 29.08
C ALA A 13 2.01 -19.92 29.16
N PRO A 14 1.43 -19.32 28.10
CA PRO A 14 0.00 -19.08 28.06
C PRO A 14 -0.72 -20.35 27.62
N THR A 15 -1.15 -21.17 28.58
CA THR A 15 -2.31 -22.04 28.42
C THR A 15 -3.57 -21.20 28.54
N SER A 16 -4.24 -20.91 27.42
CA SER A 16 -5.68 -20.67 27.41
C SER A 16 -6.30 -21.17 26.10
N LYS A 17 -6.62 -22.47 26.10
CA LYS A 17 -7.63 -23.02 25.19
C LYS A 17 -9.02 -22.62 25.71
N ASN A 18 -9.85 -22.15 24.78
CA ASN A 18 -11.29 -22.34 24.72
C ASN A 18 -12.14 -21.85 25.91
N ALA A 19 -12.59 -20.62 25.82
CA ALA A 19 -13.96 -20.25 26.17
C ALA A 19 -14.42 -19.22 25.12
N PHE A 20 -15.34 -19.64 24.24
CA PHE A 20 -16.21 -18.88 23.31
C PHE A 20 -16.40 -19.68 22.01
N ALA A 21 -16.95 -20.89 22.16
CA ALA A 21 -17.68 -21.54 21.10
C ALA A 21 -19.15 -21.07 21.18
N GLY A 22 -19.68 -20.57 20.06
CA GLY A 22 -21.12 -20.38 19.90
C GLY A 22 -21.66 -18.98 20.21
N GLN A 23 -21.29 -17.96 19.44
CA GLN A 23 -22.16 -16.82 19.13
C GLN A 23 -21.67 -16.11 17.87
N ILE A 24 -22.57 -15.98 16.90
CA ILE A 24 -22.36 -15.33 15.60
C ILE A 24 -22.14 -13.82 15.87
N ALA A 25 -20.89 -13.37 15.81
CA ALA A 25 -20.56 -11.95 15.90
C ALA A 25 -20.98 -11.25 14.60
N ARG A 26 -22.17 -10.65 14.62
CA ARG A 26 -22.65 -9.71 13.61
C ARG A 26 -21.81 -8.43 13.61
N ASN A 27 -21.49 -7.93 12.42
CA ASN A 27 -21.10 -6.56 12.08
C ASN A 27 -20.14 -5.85 13.04
N ARG A 28 -18.83 -6.06 12.86
CA ARG A 28 -17.86 -4.99 13.12
C ARG A 28 -17.66 -4.19 11.83
N VAL A 29 -18.35 -3.05 11.79
CA VAL A 29 -18.12 -1.98 10.82
C VAL A 29 -16.63 -1.66 10.85
N TYR A 30 -15.94 -1.92 9.74
CA TYR A 30 -14.63 -1.34 9.46
C TYR A 30 -14.80 0.18 9.52
N LEU A 31 -14.21 0.82 10.53
CA LEU A 31 -14.01 2.27 10.54
C LEU A 31 -13.12 2.60 9.35
N GLY A 32 -13.76 3.08 8.29
CA GLY A 32 -13.12 3.50 7.06
C GLY A 32 -12.13 4.63 7.31
N GLU A 33 -11.16 4.73 6.40
CA GLU A 33 -10.23 5.86 6.31
C GLU A 33 -10.99 7.19 6.37
N ILE A 34 -10.58 8.05 7.30
CA ILE A 34 -11.04 9.44 7.36
C ILE A 34 -10.48 10.12 6.11
N LYS A 35 -11.34 10.40 5.13
CA LYS A 35 -11.02 11.30 4.02
C LYS A 35 -11.09 12.73 4.51
N ASP A 36 -9.95 13.41 4.55
CA ASP A 36 -9.90 14.86 4.73
C ASP A 36 -10.50 15.56 3.51
N THR A 37 -11.65 16.21 3.69
CA THR A 37 -12.24 17.14 2.72
C THR A 37 -12.35 18.52 3.34
N THR A 38 -11.23 19.22 3.46
CA THR A 38 -11.21 20.69 3.68
C THR A 38 -9.96 21.31 3.03
N SER A 39 -10.01 21.50 1.71
CA SER A 39 -9.11 22.44 1.03
C SER A 39 -9.56 23.87 1.32
N PHE A 40 -8.87 24.57 2.23
CA PHE A 40 -9.07 26.00 2.47
C PHE A 40 -8.12 26.80 1.56
N THR A 41 -8.70 27.59 0.64
CA THR A 41 -8.00 28.58 -0.18
C THR A 41 -8.09 29.96 0.47
N GLY A 42 -6.96 30.58 0.81
CA GLY A 42 -6.94 31.97 1.28
C GLY A 42 -5.54 32.58 1.41
N ALA A 43 -5.27 33.55 0.54
CA ALA A 43 -4.33 34.68 0.60
C ALA A 43 -2.82 34.44 0.84
N GLN A 44 -2.04 34.79 -0.19
CA GLN A 44 -0.61 35.10 -0.11
C GLN A 44 -0.37 36.33 0.78
N ALA A 45 0.56 36.22 1.73
CA ALA A 45 1.17 37.35 2.39
C ALA A 45 2.68 37.10 2.60
N ALA A 46 3.45 38.09 2.15
CA ALA A 46 4.87 38.41 2.35
C ALA A 46 5.85 37.37 2.91
N ALA A 47 6.96 37.20 2.18
CA ALA A 47 8.13 36.42 2.54
C ALA A 47 8.70 36.79 3.92
N THR A 48 8.28 36.03 4.93
CA THR A 48 8.98 35.86 6.20
C THR A 48 9.56 34.45 6.18
N GLU A 49 10.82 34.33 6.58
CA GLU A 49 11.57 33.08 6.57
C GLU A 49 10.72 31.96 7.21
N LYS A 50 10.52 30.84 6.49
CA LYS A 50 9.60 29.80 6.97
C LYS A 50 10.04 29.38 8.36
N VAL A 51 9.08 29.30 9.29
CA VAL A 51 9.33 28.90 10.68
C VAL A 51 10.05 27.54 10.75
N SER A 52 9.80 26.65 9.78
CA SER A 52 10.56 25.41 9.59
C SER A 52 12.05 25.64 9.37
N ASP A 53 12.44 26.66 8.60
CA ASP A 53 13.82 26.96 8.25
C ASP A 53 14.56 27.63 9.42
N ILE A 54 13.86 28.46 10.20
CA ILE A 54 14.36 29.03 11.47
C ILE A 54 14.59 27.91 12.50
N LEU A 55 13.66 26.96 12.62
CA LEU A 55 13.79 25.82 13.52
C LEU A 55 14.88 24.83 13.05
N LEU A 56 15.00 24.58 11.75
CA LEU A 56 16.07 23.75 11.17
C LEU A 56 17.46 24.35 11.41
N LYS A 57 17.58 25.69 11.47
CA LYS A 57 18.83 26.38 11.82
C LYS A 57 19.24 26.14 13.29
N LEU A 58 18.28 25.92 14.19
CA LEU A 58 18.50 25.75 15.64
C LEU A 58 18.95 24.33 16.05
N PHE A 59 18.80 23.32 15.18
CA PHE A 59 19.26 21.96 15.47
C PHE A 59 20.70 21.69 14.95
N PRO A 60 21.53 20.92 15.69
CA PRO A 60 22.85 20.50 15.21
C PRO A 60 22.75 19.72 13.90
N GLY A 61 23.75 19.86 13.02
CA GLY A 61 23.67 19.46 11.60
C GLY A 61 23.23 18.01 11.33
N LYS A 62 23.45 17.08 12.26
CA LYS A 62 23.01 15.68 12.16
C LYS A 62 21.48 15.52 12.22
N ILE A 63 20.78 16.34 12.99
CA ILE A 63 19.31 16.33 13.13
C ILE A 63 18.65 16.93 11.88
N ARG A 64 19.29 17.94 11.26
CA ARG A 64 18.86 18.55 9.99
C ARG A 64 18.89 17.56 8.82
N ILE A 65 19.90 16.69 8.77
CA ILE A 65 20.02 15.59 7.79
C ILE A 65 18.96 14.51 8.08
N MET A 66 18.67 14.24 9.35
CA MET A 66 17.65 13.27 9.78
C MET A 66 16.22 13.69 9.42
N LEU A 67 15.91 14.99 9.51
CA LEU A 67 14.65 15.59 9.06
C LEU A 67 14.50 15.62 7.54
N LYS A 68 15.61 15.77 6.79
CA LYS A 68 15.60 15.68 5.32
C LYS A 68 15.41 14.25 4.80
N ALA A 69 15.73 13.23 5.60
CA ALA A 69 15.61 11.81 5.25
C ALA A 69 14.16 11.24 5.32
N HIS A 70 13.15 12.08 5.04
CA HIS A 70 11.73 11.80 5.21
C HIS A 70 11.14 10.76 4.23
N GLU A 71 11.86 10.39 3.18
CA GLU A 71 11.29 9.68 2.02
C GLU A 71 11.09 8.16 2.21
N ASN A 72 11.54 7.57 3.33
CA ASN A 72 11.40 6.12 3.60
C ASN A 72 10.70 5.80 4.94
N MET A 73 9.94 6.75 5.49
CA MET A 73 9.48 6.70 6.88
C MET A 73 7.95 6.68 7.03
N GLY A 74 7.21 5.86 6.29
CA GLY A 74 5.73 5.93 6.24
C GLY A 74 4.96 6.08 7.57
N GLU A 75 5.40 5.44 8.67
CA GLU A 75 4.70 5.53 9.97
C GLU A 75 5.16 6.70 10.85
N ILE A 76 6.48 6.96 10.90
CA ILE A 76 7.02 8.15 11.56
C ILE A 76 6.56 9.41 10.80
N GLN A 77 6.38 9.31 9.48
CA GLN A 77 5.85 10.36 8.63
C GLN A 77 4.38 10.67 8.94
N ASN A 78 3.50 9.69 9.15
CA ASN A 78 2.11 9.97 9.57
C ASN A 78 2.05 10.60 10.97
N GLN A 79 2.87 10.11 11.92
CA GLN A 79 2.94 10.71 13.26
C GLN A 79 3.57 12.12 13.23
N MET A 80 4.58 12.34 12.40
CA MET A 80 5.21 13.64 12.15
C MET A 80 4.25 14.59 11.45
N ILE A 81 3.52 14.18 10.41
CA ILE A 81 2.55 15.00 9.68
C ILE A 81 1.38 15.37 10.59
N ASN A 82 0.90 14.46 11.43
CA ASN A 82 -0.14 14.79 12.42
C ASN A 82 0.41 15.72 13.52
N ALA A 83 1.60 15.47 14.05
CA ALA A 83 2.20 16.35 15.07
C ALA A 83 2.52 17.75 14.52
N VAL A 84 3.02 17.84 13.29
CA VAL A 84 3.29 19.09 12.57
C VAL A 84 1.96 19.76 12.19
N GLY A 85 1.01 19.06 11.60
CA GLY A 85 -0.31 19.59 11.25
C GLY A 85 -1.03 20.17 12.48
N THR A 86 -1.09 19.43 13.58
CA THR A 86 -1.74 19.90 14.82
C THR A 86 -0.93 21.02 15.49
N GLY A 87 0.41 20.93 15.47
CA GLY A 87 1.30 21.90 16.08
C GLY A 87 1.43 23.23 15.34
N PHE A 88 1.15 23.28 14.04
CA PHE A 88 1.22 24.50 13.21
C PHE A 88 -0.15 25.07 12.81
N VAL A 89 -1.20 24.25 12.68
CA VAL A 89 -2.54 24.72 12.30
C VAL A 89 -3.34 25.20 13.52
N ALA A 90 -3.27 24.52 14.67
CA ALA A 90 -4.00 24.94 15.88
C ALA A 90 -3.60 26.33 16.42
N PRO A 91 -2.32 26.75 16.41
CA PRO A 91 -1.92 28.10 16.80
C PRO A 91 -2.50 29.22 15.93
N LEU A 92 -2.77 28.96 14.65
CA LEU A 92 -3.42 29.94 13.76
C LEU A 92 -4.85 30.22 14.24
N PHE A 93 -5.61 29.19 14.61
CA PHE A 93 -6.95 29.36 15.18
C PHE A 93 -6.93 29.97 16.59
N ILE A 94 -5.90 29.69 17.41
CA ILE A 94 -5.75 30.29 18.75
C ILE A 94 -5.32 31.76 18.69
N LYS A 95 -4.42 32.13 17.78
CA LYS A 95 -3.98 33.52 17.57
C LYS A 95 -5.10 34.39 16.98
N PHE A 96 -5.94 33.84 16.11
CA PHE A 96 -7.04 34.55 15.47
C PHE A 96 -8.43 34.31 16.12
N ASN A 97 -8.50 33.73 17.33
CA ASN A 97 -9.76 33.54 18.05
C ASN A 97 -10.32 34.89 18.58
N PRO A 98 -11.51 35.34 18.15
CA PRO A 98 -12.09 36.63 18.57
C PRO A 98 -12.80 36.60 19.94
N MET A 99 -12.83 35.47 20.65
CA MET A 99 -13.62 35.25 21.88
C MET A 99 -12.79 34.93 23.15
N SER A 100 -11.50 35.26 23.21
CA SER A 100 -10.68 35.01 24.43
C SER A 100 -10.28 36.30 25.14
N ASP A 101 -10.59 36.42 26.43
CA ASP A 101 -10.29 37.57 27.31
C ASP A 101 -8.80 37.70 27.72
N THR A 102 -7.86 37.21 26.91
CA THR A 102 -6.42 37.17 27.24
C THR A 102 -5.61 38.10 26.35
N ASP A 103 -4.63 38.80 26.94
CA ASP A 103 -3.74 39.74 26.24
C ASP A 103 -2.99 39.10 25.05
N GLU A 104 -2.90 39.82 23.93
CA GLU A 104 -2.41 39.34 22.62
C GLU A 104 -0.98 38.78 22.68
N ASN A 105 -0.17 39.37 23.56
CA ASN A 105 1.22 38.97 23.80
C ASN A 105 1.32 37.62 24.54
N THR A 106 0.45 37.38 25.52
CA THR A 106 0.38 36.11 26.28
C THR A 106 -0.18 34.98 25.42
N ARG A 107 -1.11 35.31 24.52
CA ARG A 107 -1.66 34.39 23.51
C ARG A 107 -0.59 33.99 22.49
N THR A 108 0.19 34.95 22.01
CA THR A 108 1.28 34.68 21.06
C THR A 108 2.37 33.84 21.72
N TYR A 109 2.74 34.13 22.97
CA TYR A 109 3.65 33.27 23.75
C TYR A 109 3.13 31.83 23.78
N THR A 110 1.92 31.62 24.30
CA THR A 110 1.33 30.27 24.43
C THR A 110 1.16 29.54 23.10
N ALA A 111 0.84 30.25 22.02
CA ALA A 111 0.69 29.71 20.67
C ALA A 111 2.01 29.12 20.13
N TRP A 112 3.17 29.68 20.47
CA TRP A 112 4.48 29.20 20.04
C TRP A 112 4.94 27.93 20.76
N ARG A 113 4.33 27.58 21.89
CA ARG A 113 4.64 26.33 22.62
C ARG A 113 4.26 25.09 21.81
N GLN A 114 3.20 25.16 21.02
CA GLN A 114 2.70 24.04 20.22
C GLN A 114 3.62 23.70 19.04
N PRO A 115 4.10 24.65 18.20
CA PRO A 115 5.11 24.40 17.18
C PRO A 115 6.43 23.86 17.75
N VAL A 116 6.92 24.45 18.85
CA VAL A 116 8.19 24.04 19.48
C VAL A 116 8.07 22.62 20.04
N SER A 117 6.95 22.28 20.69
CA SER A 117 6.67 20.93 21.18
C SER A 117 6.59 19.91 20.05
N ALA A 118 5.91 20.25 18.94
CA ALA A 118 5.79 19.37 17.78
C ALA A 118 7.17 19.06 17.17
N VAL A 119 8.00 20.08 16.94
CA VAL A 119 9.35 19.87 16.36
C VAL A 119 10.26 19.11 17.32
N LEU A 120 10.15 19.36 18.62
CA LEU A 120 10.90 18.62 19.64
C LEU A 120 10.49 17.14 19.69
N ALA A 121 9.19 16.85 19.60
CA ALA A 121 8.67 15.50 19.53
C ALA A 121 9.15 14.78 18.28
N VAL A 122 9.12 15.43 17.12
CA VAL A 122 9.66 14.90 15.85
C VAL A 122 11.15 14.60 15.96
N ALA A 123 11.95 15.54 16.48
CA ALA A 123 13.39 15.34 16.65
C ALA A 123 13.71 14.19 17.60
N THR A 124 12.95 14.08 18.69
CA THR A 124 13.08 13.00 19.69
C THR A 124 12.69 11.64 19.11
N GLN A 125 11.57 11.58 18.37
CA GLN A 125 11.13 10.36 17.67
C GLN A 125 12.18 9.90 16.66
N CYS A 126 12.70 10.80 15.83
CA CYS A 126 13.76 10.48 14.88
C CYS A 126 15.06 10.04 15.57
N ALA A 127 15.50 10.75 16.61
CA ALA A 127 16.77 10.45 17.29
C ALA A 127 16.74 9.14 18.07
N ILE A 128 15.60 8.79 18.68
CA ILE A 128 15.53 7.68 19.62
C ILE A 128 14.80 6.48 19.01
N VAL A 129 13.64 6.65 18.37
CA VAL A 129 12.84 5.52 17.85
C VAL A 129 13.50 4.87 16.64
N LYS A 130 14.15 5.65 15.76
CA LYS A 130 14.79 5.10 14.55
C LYS A 130 15.89 4.07 14.87
N PRO A 131 16.87 4.34 15.75
CA PRO A 131 17.85 3.32 16.17
C PRO A 131 17.22 2.04 16.71
N PHE A 132 16.14 2.12 17.50
CA PHE A 132 15.42 0.94 17.99
C PHE A 132 14.74 0.17 16.86
N ASN A 133 14.11 0.87 15.91
CA ASN A 133 13.50 0.24 14.74
C ASN A 133 14.55 -0.46 13.86
N ASP A 134 15.70 0.18 13.63
CA ASP A 134 16.81 -0.39 12.88
C ASP A 134 17.42 -1.60 13.63
N LEU A 135 17.50 -1.55 14.96
CA LEU A 135 17.92 -2.68 15.80
C LEU A 135 16.94 -3.86 15.69
N ILE A 136 15.63 -3.64 15.76
CA ILE A 136 14.61 -4.69 15.59
C ILE A 136 14.74 -5.35 14.22
N ARG A 137 14.95 -4.56 13.16
CA ARG A 137 15.17 -5.08 11.80
C ARG A 137 16.43 -5.90 11.71
N TRP A 138 17.53 -5.41 12.28
CA TRP A 138 18.78 -6.16 12.32
C TRP A 138 18.65 -7.46 13.13
N MET A 139 18.02 -7.42 14.30
CA MET A 139 17.76 -8.61 15.13
C MET A 139 16.87 -9.64 14.40
N SER A 140 15.93 -9.16 13.57
CA SER A 140 15.12 -9.99 12.69
C SER A 140 15.95 -10.63 11.57
N ASP A 141 16.80 -9.84 10.89
CA ASP A 141 17.62 -10.28 9.76
C ASP A 141 18.66 -11.34 10.16
N ILE A 142 19.22 -11.24 11.38
CA ILE A 142 20.16 -12.24 11.93
C ILE A 142 19.46 -13.42 12.63
N GLY A 143 18.13 -13.38 12.79
CA GLY A 143 17.39 -14.44 13.46
C GLY A 143 17.57 -14.49 14.99
N TYR A 144 17.82 -13.34 15.62
CA TYR A 144 17.84 -13.21 17.08
C TYR A 144 16.42 -13.19 17.67
N LEU A 145 15.47 -12.65 16.91
CA LEU A 145 14.05 -12.66 17.29
C LEU A 145 13.41 -14.03 17.03
N GLY A 146 12.28 -14.29 17.68
CA GLY A 146 11.51 -15.51 17.50
C GLY A 146 11.08 -15.74 16.04
N GLN A 147 10.70 -16.97 15.72
CA GLN A 147 10.37 -17.44 14.36
C GLN A 147 9.42 -16.50 13.59
N ASN A 148 8.39 -15.97 14.25
CA ASN A 148 7.39 -15.07 13.67
C ASN A 148 7.97 -13.73 13.17
N TYR A 149 9.17 -13.38 13.62
CA TYR A 149 9.90 -12.15 13.25
C TYR A 149 11.18 -12.46 12.49
N ASN A 150 11.53 -13.73 12.26
CA ASN A 150 12.86 -14.12 11.76
C ASN A 150 12.95 -13.96 10.23
N LYS A 151 13.82 -13.06 9.76
CA LYS A 151 13.99 -12.77 8.33
C LYS A 151 15.25 -13.38 7.71
N THR A 152 15.89 -14.34 8.35
CA THR A 152 17.15 -14.95 7.85
C THR A 152 17.02 -15.56 6.43
N LEU A 153 15.82 -15.99 6.06
CA LEU A 153 15.50 -16.55 4.73
C LEU A 153 15.05 -15.49 3.71
N ALA A 154 14.74 -14.26 4.16
CA ALA A 154 14.38 -13.12 3.31
C ALA A 154 14.84 -11.80 3.97
N PRO A 155 16.16 -11.59 4.13
CA PRO A 155 16.68 -10.48 4.90
C PRO A 155 16.51 -9.14 4.17
N SER A 156 16.64 -8.04 4.91
CA SER A 156 16.53 -6.71 4.32
C SER A 156 17.70 -6.38 3.35
N ASN A 157 17.41 -5.59 2.31
CA ASN A 157 18.43 -5.12 1.36
C ASN A 157 19.60 -4.44 2.09
N ASN A 158 19.30 -3.61 3.10
CA ASN A 158 20.31 -2.92 3.90
C ASN A 158 21.25 -3.89 4.64
N TYR A 159 20.73 -5.04 5.09
CA TYR A 159 21.54 -6.07 5.72
C TYR A 159 22.43 -6.78 4.69
N ILE A 160 21.87 -7.15 3.54
CA ILE A 160 22.63 -7.76 2.44
C ILE A 160 23.73 -6.82 1.95
N GLU A 161 23.44 -5.53 1.78
CA GLU A 161 24.44 -4.52 1.40
C GLU A 161 25.61 -4.45 2.39
N LYS A 162 25.34 -4.56 3.70
CA LYS A 162 26.39 -4.59 4.72
C LYS A 162 27.22 -5.86 4.58
N LEU A 163 26.58 -7.02 4.42
CA LEU A 163 27.29 -8.29 4.22
C LEU A 163 28.19 -8.26 2.96
N ILE A 164 27.70 -7.74 1.84
CA ILE A 164 28.48 -7.62 0.60
C ILE A 164 29.74 -6.76 0.82
N LYS A 165 29.58 -5.62 1.52
CA LYS A 165 30.69 -4.70 1.82
C LYS A 165 31.69 -5.31 2.81
N GLU A 166 31.21 -6.04 3.81
CA GLU A 166 32.06 -6.76 4.76
C GLU A 166 32.84 -7.91 4.10
N GLN A 167 32.21 -8.64 3.17
CA GLN A 167 32.85 -9.72 2.42
C GLN A 167 33.83 -9.23 1.36
N ASN A 168 33.68 -7.98 0.90
CA ASN A 168 34.54 -7.37 -0.13
C ASN A 168 35.09 -6.02 0.34
N PRO A 169 35.94 -6.00 1.39
CA PRO A 169 36.42 -4.76 1.99
C PRO A 169 37.22 -3.89 1.03
N ASN A 170 37.82 -4.50 -0.01
CA ASN A 170 38.69 -3.84 -0.98
C ASN A 170 37.97 -3.39 -2.26
N LYS A 171 36.67 -3.72 -2.43
CA LYS A 171 35.90 -3.38 -3.63
C LYS A 171 34.99 -2.19 -3.36
N LYS A 172 35.17 -1.10 -4.11
CA LYS A 172 34.23 0.02 -4.13
C LYS A 172 33.15 -0.26 -5.17
N TYR A 173 31.95 -0.60 -4.70
CA TYR A 173 30.79 -0.79 -5.56
C TYR A 173 30.21 0.54 -6.02
N THR A 174 29.81 0.64 -7.28
CA THR A 174 28.87 1.69 -7.70
C THR A 174 27.46 1.40 -7.13
N LYS A 175 26.56 2.41 -7.13
CA LYS A 175 25.19 2.22 -6.63
C LYS A 175 24.42 1.14 -7.40
N GLU A 176 24.63 1.07 -8.72
CA GLU A 176 23.94 0.13 -9.60
C GLU A 176 24.48 -1.28 -9.44
N GLU A 177 25.81 -1.44 -9.37
CA GLU A 177 26.45 -2.74 -9.09
C GLU A 177 26.03 -3.31 -7.73
N LEU A 178 25.99 -2.46 -6.69
CA LEU A 178 25.56 -2.90 -5.37
C LEU A 178 24.11 -3.37 -5.38
N LYS A 179 23.22 -2.64 -6.06
CA LYS A 179 21.82 -3.00 -6.19
C LYS A 179 21.65 -4.33 -6.95
N ALA A 180 22.38 -4.52 -8.05
CA ALA A 180 22.33 -5.76 -8.82
C ALA A 180 22.81 -6.97 -8.01
N GLU A 181 23.88 -6.81 -7.22
CA GLU A 181 24.41 -7.87 -6.35
C GLU A 181 23.41 -8.23 -5.23
N VAL A 182 22.80 -7.22 -4.60
CA VAL A 182 21.75 -7.42 -3.59
C VAL A 182 20.57 -8.20 -4.18
N GLU A 183 20.11 -7.82 -5.38
CA GLU A 183 19.02 -8.52 -6.06
C GLU A 183 19.39 -9.97 -6.42
N SER A 184 20.64 -10.24 -6.78
CA SER A 184 21.15 -11.59 -7.05
C SER A 184 21.09 -12.47 -5.79
N ILE A 185 21.63 -11.98 -4.67
CA ILE A 185 21.60 -12.71 -3.38
C ILE A 185 20.16 -12.92 -2.92
N GLN A 186 19.29 -11.91 -3.06
CA GLN A 186 17.88 -12.02 -2.72
C GLN A 186 17.22 -13.13 -3.54
N LYS A 187 17.41 -13.16 -4.86
CA LYS A 187 16.87 -14.21 -5.74
C LYS A 187 17.38 -15.60 -5.36
N GLN A 188 18.65 -15.74 -4.96
CA GLN A 188 19.20 -17.01 -4.49
C GLN A 188 18.51 -17.48 -3.20
N LYS A 189 18.31 -16.58 -2.23
CA LYS A 189 17.61 -16.86 -0.98
C LYS A 189 16.14 -17.22 -1.22
N GLU A 190 15.47 -16.51 -2.14
CA GLU A 190 14.09 -16.81 -2.53
C GLU A 190 13.95 -18.21 -3.13
N LYS A 191 14.84 -18.58 -4.06
CA LYS A 191 14.86 -19.94 -4.65
C LYS A 191 15.14 -21.02 -3.62
N ALA A 192 16.06 -20.77 -2.68
CA ALA A 192 16.35 -21.71 -1.60
C ALA A 192 15.12 -21.91 -0.70
N LEU A 193 14.43 -20.83 -0.33
CA LEU A 193 13.20 -20.90 0.47
C LEU A 193 12.06 -21.60 -0.29
N GLU A 194 11.88 -21.33 -1.59
CA GLU A 194 10.88 -22.04 -2.40
C GLU A 194 11.16 -23.55 -2.48
N LYS A 195 12.44 -23.95 -2.54
CA LYS A 195 12.84 -25.36 -2.48
C LYS A 195 12.51 -25.99 -1.12
N MET A 196 12.81 -25.30 -0.01
CA MET A 196 12.43 -25.76 1.34
C MET A 196 10.90 -25.95 1.45
N ILE A 197 10.13 -24.94 1.02
CA ILE A 197 8.66 -25.00 1.06
C ILE A 197 8.12 -26.16 0.21
N SER A 198 8.71 -26.41 -0.96
CA SER A 198 8.33 -27.53 -1.83
C SER A 198 8.57 -28.89 -1.16
N ASN A 199 9.58 -28.97 -0.29
CA ASN A 199 9.88 -30.12 0.55
C ASN A 199 9.05 -30.18 1.84
N ASN A 200 8.08 -29.27 2.03
CA ASN A 200 7.24 -29.13 3.23
C ASN A 200 7.99 -28.77 4.50
N GLU A 201 9.12 -28.07 4.38
CA GLU A 201 9.90 -27.62 5.51
C GLU A 201 10.31 -26.15 5.36
N ILE A 202 10.57 -25.48 6.48
CA ILE A 202 11.20 -24.15 6.49
C ILE A 202 12.17 -24.14 7.65
N ILE A 203 13.45 -23.90 7.38
CA ILE A 203 14.50 -23.94 8.39
C ILE A 203 15.13 -22.56 8.51
N PHE A 204 14.90 -21.90 9.64
CA PHE A 204 15.48 -20.59 9.94
C PHE A 204 16.85 -20.72 10.59
N ASP A 205 17.66 -19.67 10.45
CA ASP A 205 18.82 -19.49 11.31
C ASP A 205 18.38 -18.80 12.61
N LYS A 206 18.73 -19.37 13.77
CA LYS A 206 18.46 -18.80 15.09
C LYS A 206 19.77 -18.39 15.73
N THR A 207 19.94 -17.09 15.95
CA THR A 207 21.13 -16.53 16.57
C THR A 207 20.90 -16.38 18.07
N SER A 208 21.78 -16.96 18.88
CA SER A 208 21.76 -16.84 20.35
C SER A 208 23.16 -16.57 20.92
N ARG A 209 23.23 -16.09 22.16
CA ARG A 209 24.49 -16.01 22.91
C ARG A 209 24.58 -17.16 23.91
N LYS A 210 25.57 -18.04 23.74
CA LYS A 210 25.90 -19.11 24.70
C LYS A 210 27.35 -18.95 25.14
N GLY A 211 27.58 -18.83 26.45
CA GLY A 211 28.94 -18.65 27.00
C GLY A 211 29.69 -17.43 26.47
N GLY A 212 28.99 -16.33 26.16
CA GLY A 212 29.59 -15.10 25.61
C GLY A 212 29.88 -15.13 24.10
N LYS A 213 29.67 -16.27 23.42
CA LYS A 213 29.87 -16.41 21.98
C LYS A 213 28.54 -16.40 21.22
N THR A 214 28.56 -15.87 20.01
CA THR A 214 27.42 -15.95 19.06
C THR A 214 27.36 -17.35 18.49
N VAL A 215 26.20 -18.01 18.65
CA VAL A 215 25.92 -19.35 18.12
C VAL A 215 24.73 -19.25 17.18
N ILE A 216 24.85 -19.85 15.99
CA ILE A 216 23.79 -19.93 14.98
C ILE A 216 23.31 -21.39 14.94
N GLU A 217 22.04 -21.60 15.26
CA GLU A 217 21.40 -22.91 15.24
C GLU A 217 20.35 -22.97 14.13
N LYS A 218 20.13 -24.16 13.58
CA LYS A 218 19.03 -24.39 12.63
C LYS A 218 17.74 -24.62 13.40
N ALA A 219 16.74 -23.79 13.15
CA ALA A 219 15.43 -23.84 13.80
C ALA A 219 14.34 -24.14 12.77
N PRO A 220 13.87 -25.40 12.67
CA PRO A 220 12.77 -25.75 11.79
C PRO A 220 11.47 -25.12 12.29
N MET A 221 10.65 -24.64 11.35
CA MET A 221 9.25 -24.28 11.59
C MET A 221 8.49 -25.52 12.05
N SER A 222 7.60 -25.37 13.05
CA SER A 222 6.75 -26.47 13.46
C SER A 222 5.78 -26.88 12.34
N GLU A 223 5.40 -28.16 12.30
CA GLU A 223 4.46 -28.66 11.27
C GLU A 223 3.12 -27.90 11.32
N ASN A 224 2.63 -27.58 12.52
CA ASN A 224 1.39 -26.82 12.69
C ASN A 224 1.50 -25.40 12.16
N ASP A 225 2.61 -24.70 12.43
CA ASP A 225 2.84 -23.35 11.90
C ASP A 225 2.97 -23.37 10.37
N PHE A 226 3.63 -24.40 9.82
CA PHE A 226 3.75 -24.58 8.38
C PHE A 226 2.38 -24.82 7.74
N LYS A 227 1.58 -25.72 8.30
CA LYS A 227 0.20 -25.98 7.87
C LYS A 227 -0.67 -24.73 7.95
N GLN A 228 -0.56 -23.96 9.04
CA GLN A 228 -1.28 -22.69 9.18
C GLN A 228 -0.85 -21.68 8.13
N LEU A 229 0.45 -21.54 7.87
CA LEU A 229 0.98 -20.65 6.84
C LEU A 229 0.45 -21.04 5.44
N VAL A 230 0.42 -22.34 5.13
CA VAL A 230 -0.14 -22.85 3.86
C VAL A 230 -1.64 -22.58 3.79
N SER A 231 -2.39 -22.84 4.87
CA SER A 231 -3.82 -22.54 4.98
C SER A 231 -4.09 -21.06 4.71
N ASP A 232 -3.41 -20.17 5.44
CA ASP A 232 -3.57 -18.72 5.31
C ASP A 232 -3.23 -18.24 3.90
N THR A 233 -2.24 -18.86 3.26
CA THR A 233 -1.87 -18.57 1.87
C THR A 233 -3.01 -18.91 0.93
N ILE A 234 -3.56 -20.12 1.02
CA ILE A 234 -4.65 -20.58 0.16
C ILE A 234 -5.92 -19.76 0.44
N ASP A 235 -6.25 -19.53 1.70
CA ASP A 235 -7.41 -18.72 2.12
C ASP A 235 -7.30 -17.28 1.61
N SER A 236 -6.11 -16.67 1.68
CA SER A 236 -5.90 -15.34 1.12
C SER A 236 -6.16 -15.29 -0.39
N ILE A 237 -5.86 -16.36 -1.12
CA ILE A 237 -6.12 -16.43 -2.57
C ILE A 237 -7.61 -16.63 -2.82
N ILE A 238 -8.24 -17.59 -2.13
CA ILE A 238 -9.68 -17.88 -2.20
C ILE A 238 -10.49 -16.63 -1.89
N ASN A 239 -10.24 -15.97 -0.76
CA ASN A 239 -10.93 -14.75 -0.35
C ASN A 239 -10.78 -13.64 -1.41
N SER A 240 -9.62 -13.54 -2.08
CA SER A 240 -9.43 -12.57 -3.17
C SER A 240 -10.29 -12.92 -4.40
N GLU A 241 -10.43 -14.20 -4.73
CA GLU A 241 -11.26 -14.66 -5.84
C GLU A 241 -12.75 -14.53 -5.52
N GLU A 242 -13.18 -14.83 -4.29
CA GLU A 242 -14.55 -14.61 -3.81
C GLU A 242 -14.93 -13.13 -3.89
N ALA A 243 -14.04 -12.23 -3.47
CA ALA A 243 -14.25 -10.79 -3.62
C ALA A 243 -14.39 -10.38 -5.11
N GLN A 244 -13.59 -10.97 -6.00
CA GLN A 244 -13.72 -10.74 -7.45
C GLN A 244 -15.02 -11.31 -8.02
N LYS A 245 -15.49 -12.46 -7.52
CA LYS A 245 -16.77 -13.05 -7.89
C LYS A 245 -17.90 -12.12 -7.49
N LEU A 246 -17.90 -11.66 -6.23
CA LEU A 246 -18.90 -10.73 -5.71
C LEU A 246 -18.92 -9.43 -6.51
N GLU A 247 -17.76 -8.85 -6.81
CA GLU A 247 -17.66 -7.65 -7.64
C GLU A 247 -18.19 -7.90 -9.07
N ALA A 248 -17.92 -9.08 -9.63
CA ALA A 248 -18.42 -9.46 -10.95
C ALA A 248 -19.94 -9.63 -10.98
N THR A 249 -20.52 -10.31 -9.98
CA THR A 249 -21.96 -10.62 -9.93
C THR A 249 -22.81 -9.44 -9.49
N THR A 250 -22.36 -8.62 -8.54
CA THR A 250 -23.17 -7.53 -7.96
C THR A 250 -23.01 -6.19 -8.69
N LEU A 251 -21.77 -5.76 -8.93
CA LEU A 251 -21.47 -4.42 -9.44
C LEU A 251 -21.29 -4.39 -10.95
N LYS A 252 -20.68 -5.43 -11.53
CA LYS A 252 -20.40 -5.47 -12.98
C LYS A 252 -21.59 -5.96 -13.78
N THR A 253 -22.41 -6.89 -13.25
CA THR A 253 -23.60 -7.39 -13.95
C THR A 253 -24.58 -6.28 -14.29
N SER A 254 -25.00 -5.50 -13.30
CA SER A 254 -25.97 -4.41 -13.48
C SER A 254 -25.47 -3.39 -14.50
N LYS A 255 -24.24 -2.90 -14.32
CA LYS A 255 -23.61 -1.94 -15.24
C LYS A 255 -23.44 -2.49 -16.66
N LYS A 256 -23.06 -3.77 -16.79
CA LYS A 256 -22.96 -4.42 -18.11
C LYS A 256 -24.33 -4.58 -18.75
N MET A 257 -25.36 -4.90 -17.96
CA MET A 257 -26.73 -5.02 -18.45
C MET A 257 -27.26 -3.68 -18.94
N GLU A 258 -27.17 -2.63 -18.13
CA GLU A 258 -27.56 -1.26 -18.48
C GLU A 258 -26.88 -0.81 -19.77
N ARG A 259 -25.57 -1.04 -19.87
CA ARG A 259 -24.80 -0.68 -21.06
C ARG A 259 -25.19 -1.50 -22.29
N ALA A 260 -25.46 -2.79 -22.13
CA ALA A 260 -25.91 -3.65 -23.23
C ALA A 260 -27.28 -3.20 -23.76
N LEU A 261 -28.23 -2.92 -22.87
CA LEU A 261 -29.54 -2.37 -23.26
C LEU A 261 -29.39 -1.00 -23.93
N PHE A 262 -28.48 -0.16 -23.43
CA PHE A 262 -28.15 1.11 -24.06
C PHE A 262 -27.59 0.94 -25.48
N TYR A 263 -26.65 0.00 -25.69
CA TYR A 263 -26.09 -0.29 -27.01
C TYR A 263 -27.11 -0.87 -27.98
N ASN A 264 -28.05 -1.68 -27.52
CA ASN A 264 -29.11 -2.19 -28.38
C ASN A 264 -30.02 -1.05 -28.88
N LYS A 265 -30.39 -0.13 -27.99
CA LYS A 265 -31.28 1.00 -28.33
C LYS A 265 -30.58 2.11 -29.13
N ASN A 266 -29.29 2.38 -28.87
CA ASN A 266 -28.54 3.51 -29.42
C ASN A 266 -27.28 3.03 -30.17
N ALA A 267 -27.43 2.00 -31.01
CA ALA A 267 -26.31 1.29 -31.63
C ALA A 267 -25.46 2.22 -32.52
N GLU A 268 -26.08 3.05 -33.36
CA GLU A 268 -25.36 3.92 -34.30
C GLU A 268 -24.52 4.99 -33.59
N ASP A 269 -25.13 5.75 -32.68
CA ASP A 269 -24.41 6.78 -31.92
C ASP A 269 -23.27 6.18 -31.08
N SER A 270 -23.53 5.01 -30.47
CA SER A 270 -22.52 4.28 -29.68
C SER A 270 -21.38 3.78 -30.55
N ARG A 271 -21.67 3.24 -31.73
CA ARG A 271 -20.67 2.73 -32.69
C ARG A 271 -19.79 3.88 -33.17
N LYS A 272 -20.38 4.99 -33.59
CA LYS A 272 -19.67 6.20 -34.05
C LYS A 272 -18.65 6.68 -33.02
N VAL A 273 -19.04 6.76 -31.75
CA VAL A 273 -18.14 7.20 -30.67
C VAL A 273 -17.01 6.20 -30.42
N LEU A 274 -17.32 4.90 -30.34
CA LEU A 274 -16.32 3.88 -30.04
C LEU A 274 -15.34 3.65 -31.20
N GLU A 275 -15.80 3.68 -32.44
CA GLU A 275 -14.95 3.56 -33.63
C GLU A 275 -14.02 4.76 -33.75
N ARG A 276 -14.50 5.99 -33.49
CA ARG A 276 -13.63 7.18 -33.46
C ARG A 276 -12.48 7.02 -32.48
N ILE A 277 -12.77 6.50 -31.28
CA ILE A 277 -11.75 6.24 -30.27
C ILE A 277 -10.80 5.12 -30.72
N SER A 278 -11.33 4.00 -31.22
CA SER A 278 -10.52 2.87 -31.68
C SER A 278 -9.58 3.30 -32.82
N ASN A 279 -10.09 4.04 -33.80
CA ASN A 279 -9.31 4.57 -34.91
C ASN A 279 -8.22 5.53 -34.44
N LYS A 280 -8.52 6.43 -33.50
CA LYS A 280 -7.50 7.33 -32.94
C LYS A 280 -6.40 6.53 -32.24
N ILE A 281 -6.74 5.51 -31.45
CA ILE A 281 -5.75 4.64 -30.81
C ILE A 281 -4.90 3.92 -31.86
N ASN A 282 -5.51 3.30 -32.86
CA ASN A 282 -4.80 2.54 -33.89
C ASN A 282 -3.91 3.41 -34.79
N ASN A 283 -4.28 4.68 -35.02
CA ASN A 283 -3.48 5.60 -35.81
C ASN A 283 -2.25 6.14 -35.04
N GLU A 284 -2.38 6.32 -33.73
CA GLU A 284 -1.35 6.93 -32.89
C GLU A 284 -0.40 5.89 -32.27
N TYR A 285 -0.88 4.66 -32.04
CA TYR A 285 -0.16 3.62 -31.29
C TYR A 285 0.05 2.33 -32.08
N THR A 286 1.29 1.86 -32.09
CA THR A 286 1.69 0.53 -32.56
C THR A 286 2.37 -0.26 -31.44
N GLU A 287 2.27 -1.59 -31.48
CA GLU A 287 2.85 -2.45 -30.43
C GLU A 287 4.39 -2.44 -30.38
N ALA A 288 5.03 -1.88 -31.40
CA ALA A 288 6.48 -1.65 -31.45
C ALA A 288 6.92 -0.33 -30.76
N ASP A 289 5.98 0.44 -30.20
CA ASP A 289 6.29 1.73 -29.58
C ASP A 289 6.78 1.60 -28.14
N PHE A 290 8.07 1.85 -27.93
CA PHE A 290 8.72 1.80 -26.61
C PHE A 290 9.33 3.14 -26.16
N SER A 291 9.32 4.17 -27.02
CA SER A 291 9.89 5.48 -26.68
C SER A 291 9.01 6.23 -25.69
N THR A 292 9.54 6.54 -24.51
CA THR A 292 8.81 7.23 -23.43
C THR A 292 8.19 8.56 -23.89
N ASP A 293 8.89 9.32 -24.75
CA ASP A 293 8.37 10.61 -25.23
C ASP A 293 7.29 10.45 -26.31
N LYS A 294 7.40 9.42 -27.15
CA LYS A 294 6.33 9.05 -28.09
C LYS A 294 5.07 8.62 -27.31
N ILE A 295 5.23 7.78 -26.28
CA ILE A 295 4.12 7.32 -25.43
C ILE A 295 3.42 8.49 -24.71
N LYS A 296 4.19 9.44 -24.15
CA LYS A 296 3.62 10.69 -23.58
C LYS A 296 2.83 11.51 -24.59
N SER A 297 3.34 11.62 -25.82
CA SER A 297 2.64 12.33 -26.91
C SER A 297 1.31 11.65 -27.21
N ILE A 298 1.30 10.33 -27.37
CA ILE A 298 0.08 9.55 -27.63
C ILE A 298 -0.94 9.74 -26.50
N HIS A 299 -0.51 9.66 -25.23
CA HIS A 299 -1.39 9.92 -24.08
C HIS A 299 -2.03 11.31 -24.15
N THR A 300 -1.26 12.32 -24.57
CA THR A 300 -1.72 13.70 -24.70
C THR A 300 -2.75 13.83 -25.82
N GLU A 301 -2.47 13.25 -27.00
CA GLU A 301 -3.38 13.25 -28.15
C GLU A 301 -4.69 12.51 -27.85
N LEU A 302 -4.62 11.32 -27.24
CA LEU A 302 -5.82 10.60 -26.80
C LEU A 302 -6.64 11.42 -25.79
N ASN A 303 -5.97 12.12 -24.86
CA ASN A 303 -6.66 12.98 -23.89
C ASN A 303 -7.34 14.20 -24.55
N LYS A 304 -6.77 14.74 -25.63
CA LYS A 304 -7.42 15.79 -26.44
C LYS A 304 -8.66 15.21 -27.11
N GLU A 305 -8.53 14.09 -27.79
CA GLU A 305 -9.65 13.40 -28.48
C GLU A 305 -10.82 13.15 -27.52
N PHE A 306 -10.56 12.59 -26.33
CA PHE A 306 -11.61 12.36 -25.34
C PHE A 306 -12.30 13.65 -24.88
N LYS A 307 -11.56 14.76 -24.77
CA LYS A 307 -12.15 16.06 -24.39
C LYS A 307 -13.01 16.61 -25.52
N GLU A 308 -12.59 16.45 -26.76
CA GLU A 308 -13.31 16.88 -27.96
C GLU A 308 -14.63 16.13 -28.11
N ILE A 309 -14.60 14.79 -28.06
CA ILE A 309 -15.81 13.96 -28.09
C ILE A 309 -16.80 14.38 -26.98
N ILE A 310 -16.33 14.60 -25.75
CA ILE A 310 -17.18 15.05 -24.65
C ILE A 310 -17.79 16.43 -24.93
N LYS A 311 -17.01 17.35 -25.53
CA LYS A 311 -17.47 18.71 -25.85
C LYS A 311 -18.55 18.67 -26.94
N GLU A 312 -18.34 17.88 -27.98
CA GLU A 312 -19.30 17.67 -29.07
C GLU A 312 -20.62 17.09 -28.54
N LEU A 313 -20.57 15.99 -27.78
CA LEU A 313 -21.75 15.35 -27.20
C LEU A 313 -22.53 16.31 -26.28
N LYS A 314 -21.83 17.16 -25.50
CA LYS A 314 -22.47 18.20 -24.67
C LYS A 314 -23.15 19.28 -25.51
N THR A 315 -22.58 19.62 -26.67
CA THR A 315 -23.11 20.67 -27.54
C THR A 315 -24.34 20.16 -28.26
N GLU A 316 -24.28 18.94 -28.79
CA GLU A 316 -25.42 18.24 -29.39
C GLU A 316 -26.57 18.05 -28.40
N ALA A 317 -26.29 17.68 -27.14
CA ALA A 317 -27.31 17.54 -26.10
C ALA A 317 -28.00 18.87 -25.71
N LYS A 318 -27.36 20.01 -25.98
CA LYS A 318 -27.95 21.35 -25.79
C LYS A 318 -28.80 21.77 -26.99
N ALA A 319 -28.37 21.38 -28.19
CA ALA A 319 -29.05 21.71 -29.44
C ALA A 319 -30.28 20.84 -29.66
N ASP A 320 -30.22 19.55 -29.29
CA ASP A 320 -31.29 18.57 -29.46
C ASP A 320 -31.66 17.93 -28.10
N PRO A 321 -32.80 18.32 -27.50
CA PRO A 321 -33.29 17.74 -26.25
C PRO A 321 -33.50 16.22 -26.31
N SER A 322 -33.80 15.65 -27.49
CA SER A 322 -34.04 14.21 -27.65
C SER A 322 -32.77 13.37 -27.46
N LYS A 323 -31.60 13.97 -27.71
CA LYS A 323 -30.28 13.33 -27.51
C LYS A 323 -29.70 13.53 -26.11
N LYS A 324 -30.37 14.28 -25.24
CA LYS A 324 -29.83 14.65 -23.92
C LYS A 324 -29.48 13.42 -23.07
N GLU A 325 -30.36 12.43 -23.02
CA GLU A 325 -30.12 11.19 -22.24
C GLU A 325 -29.06 10.30 -22.90
N THR A 326 -29.14 10.09 -24.21
CA THR A 326 -28.17 9.31 -24.98
C THR A 326 -26.76 9.87 -24.85
N ASN A 327 -26.60 11.17 -25.04
CA ASN A 327 -25.31 11.84 -24.94
C ASN A 327 -24.80 11.86 -23.50
N ALA A 328 -25.66 11.92 -22.49
CA ALA A 328 -25.24 11.82 -21.10
C ALA A 328 -24.59 10.45 -20.81
N GLU A 329 -25.18 9.35 -21.30
CA GLU A 329 -24.60 8.01 -21.17
C GLU A 329 -23.32 7.83 -22.00
N LEU A 330 -23.28 8.31 -23.25
CA LEU A 330 -22.05 8.30 -24.06
C LEU A 330 -20.93 9.08 -23.39
N ILE A 331 -21.21 10.24 -22.79
CA ILE A 331 -20.23 11.01 -22.03
C ILE A 331 -19.71 10.21 -20.82
N LYS A 332 -20.57 9.45 -20.11
CA LYS A 332 -20.12 8.58 -19.01
C LYS A 332 -19.17 7.50 -19.53
N ILE A 333 -19.49 6.88 -20.67
CA ILE A 333 -18.63 5.89 -21.33
C ILE A 333 -17.27 6.48 -21.70
N VAL A 334 -17.26 7.63 -22.38
CA VAL A 334 -16.03 8.31 -22.82
C VAL A 334 -15.18 8.75 -21.63
N LYS A 335 -15.80 9.29 -20.56
CA LYS A 335 -15.09 9.61 -19.31
C LYS A 335 -14.46 8.37 -18.66
N GLY A 336 -15.16 7.24 -18.67
CA GLY A 336 -14.64 5.97 -18.13
C GLY A 336 -13.48 5.37 -18.93
N LEU A 337 -13.40 5.64 -20.24
CA LEU A 337 -12.23 5.31 -21.07
C LEU A 337 -11.08 6.28 -20.80
N LYS A 338 -11.37 7.59 -20.78
CA LYS A 338 -10.40 8.64 -20.45
C LYS A 338 -9.72 8.41 -19.09
N SER A 339 -10.47 7.98 -18.08
CA SER A 339 -9.89 7.69 -16.75
C SER A 339 -8.97 6.47 -16.72
N ARG A 340 -8.84 5.72 -17.82
CA ARG A 340 -7.88 4.61 -17.96
C ARG A 340 -6.62 5.04 -18.72
N ASN A 341 -6.64 6.21 -19.35
CA ASN A 341 -5.51 6.84 -20.02
C ASN A 341 -4.59 7.52 -18.98
N ILE A 342 -3.98 6.74 -18.11
CA ILE A 342 -3.16 7.20 -16.98
C ILE A 342 -1.73 6.74 -17.18
N GLY A 343 -0.76 7.61 -16.93
CA GLY A 343 0.66 7.27 -16.90
C GLY A 343 1.39 7.62 -18.20
N ASN A 344 2.63 7.15 -18.30
CA ASN A 344 3.50 7.30 -19.48
C ASN A 344 3.99 5.91 -19.96
N GLU A 345 3.18 4.87 -19.70
CA GLU A 345 3.57 3.47 -19.89
C GLU A 345 2.75 2.85 -21.05
N PRO A 346 3.40 2.16 -22.00
CA PRO A 346 2.74 1.59 -23.18
C PRO A 346 1.64 0.57 -22.84
N GLU A 347 1.75 -0.13 -21.72
CA GLU A 347 0.76 -1.11 -21.24
C GLU A 347 -0.61 -0.47 -21.02
N THR A 348 -0.66 0.79 -20.61
CA THR A 348 -1.90 1.49 -20.30
C THR A 348 -2.69 1.81 -21.58
N ILE A 349 -1.99 2.11 -22.67
CA ILE A 349 -2.56 2.29 -24.01
C ILE A 349 -3.07 0.94 -24.54
N ARG A 350 -2.28 -0.14 -24.41
CA ARG A 350 -2.70 -1.51 -24.78
C ARG A 350 -3.97 -1.93 -24.05
N ILE A 351 -4.02 -1.77 -22.73
CA ILE A 351 -5.21 -2.09 -21.92
C ILE A 351 -6.43 -1.29 -22.39
N MET A 352 -6.24 -0.02 -22.77
CA MET A 352 -7.31 0.81 -23.29
C MET A 352 -7.80 0.35 -24.66
N LYS A 353 -6.88 0.04 -25.58
CA LYS A 353 -7.19 -0.53 -26.90
C LYS A 353 -8.06 -1.77 -26.74
N TYR A 354 -7.59 -2.76 -25.97
CA TYR A 354 -8.35 -3.97 -25.68
C TYR A 354 -9.73 -3.70 -25.08
N LYS A 355 -9.85 -2.65 -24.26
CA LYS A 355 -11.13 -2.31 -23.66
C LYS A 355 -12.12 -1.72 -24.66
N VAL A 356 -11.64 -0.89 -25.57
CA VAL A 356 -12.46 -0.31 -26.65
C VAL A 356 -12.90 -1.41 -27.62
N ASP A 357 -12.00 -2.33 -27.97
CA ASP A 357 -12.31 -3.46 -28.86
C ASP A 357 -13.33 -4.42 -28.22
N ASP A 358 -13.20 -4.75 -26.92
CA ASP A 358 -14.22 -5.51 -26.16
C ASP A 358 -15.59 -4.81 -26.17
N MET A 359 -15.61 -3.47 -26.11
CA MET A 359 -16.84 -2.69 -26.16
C MET A 359 -17.48 -2.68 -27.54
N LEU A 360 -16.68 -2.55 -28.61
CA LEU A 360 -17.15 -2.64 -29.99
C LEU A 360 -17.69 -4.05 -30.31
N GLY A 361 -16.98 -5.09 -29.88
CA GLY A 361 -17.43 -6.48 -30.01
C GLY A 361 -18.75 -6.72 -29.27
N GLU A 362 -18.89 -6.23 -28.04
CA GLU A 362 -20.13 -6.31 -27.26
C GLU A 362 -21.28 -5.55 -27.95
N LEU A 363 -21.03 -4.35 -28.47
CA LEU A 363 -22.01 -3.55 -29.22
C LEU A 363 -22.49 -4.29 -30.46
N ASN A 364 -21.59 -4.87 -31.25
CA ASN A 364 -21.96 -5.58 -32.49
C ASN A 364 -22.81 -6.81 -32.21
N VAL A 365 -22.52 -7.56 -31.15
CA VAL A 365 -23.34 -8.73 -30.76
C VAL A 365 -24.70 -8.30 -30.23
N VAL A 366 -24.74 -7.28 -29.37
CA VAL A 366 -25.96 -6.86 -28.66
C VAL A 366 -26.90 -6.05 -29.56
N SER A 367 -26.38 -5.24 -30.48
CA SER A 367 -27.19 -4.52 -31.47
C SER A 367 -27.93 -5.45 -32.43
N ALA A 368 -27.40 -6.66 -32.67
CA ALA A 368 -28.05 -7.68 -33.49
C ALA A 368 -29.11 -8.51 -32.75
N LYS A 369 -29.29 -8.33 -31.44
CA LYS A 369 -30.29 -9.06 -30.65
C LYS A 369 -31.68 -8.45 -30.79
N LYS A 370 -32.70 -9.30 -30.94
CA LYS A 370 -34.07 -8.88 -31.22
C LYS A 370 -34.90 -8.61 -29.97
N SER A 371 -34.45 -9.09 -28.81
CA SER A 371 -35.19 -8.98 -27.55
C SER A 371 -34.29 -8.70 -26.36
N THR A 372 -34.84 -8.05 -25.35
CA THR A 372 -34.21 -7.86 -24.03
C THR A 372 -33.76 -9.19 -23.43
N SER A 373 -34.55 -10.27 -23.60
CA SER A 373 -34.20 -11.60 -23.09
C SER A 373 -32.91 -12.15 -23.70
N GLU A 374 -32.74 -12.01 -25.02
CA GLU A 374 -31.51 -12.46 -25.70
C GLU A 374 -30.26 -11.69 -25.24
N ILE A 375 -30.43 -10.39 -24.91
CA ILE A 375 -29.36 -9.55 -24.37
C ILE A 375 -29.01 -9.99 -22.95
N VAL A 376 -30.03 -10.20 -22.11
CA VAL A 376 -29.86 -10.68 -20.74
C VAL A 376 -29.13 -12.02 -20.74
N ASP A 377 -29.54 -12.97 -21.59
CA ASP A 377 -28.89 -14.27 -21.72
C ASP A 377 -27.44 -14.16 -22.18
N TYR A 378 -27.14 -13.28 -23.12
CA TYR A 378 -25.76 -13.06 -23.57
C TYR A 378 -24.87 -12.50 -22.45
N ILE A 379 -25.35 -11.50 -21.72
CA ILE A 379 -24.61 -10.91 -20.60
C ILE A 379 -24.46 -11.90 -19.45
N ASN A 380 -25.51 -12.65 -19.11
CA ASN A 380 -25.45 -13.71 -18.11
C ASN A 380 -24.47 -14.80 -18.51
N LYS A 381 -24.45 -15.24 -19.77
CA LYS A 381 -23.44 -16.20 -20.27
C LYS A 381 -22.02 -15.65 -20.16
N LYS A 382 -21.79 -14.37 -20.50
CA LYS A 382 -20.47 -13.72 -20.37
C LYS A 382 -20.02 -13.66 -18.90
N ILE A 383 -20.92 -13.33 -17.99
CA ILE A 383 -20.65 -13.31 -16.54
C ILE A 383 -20.41 -14.72 -16.01
N ALA A 384 -21.25 -15.68 -16.40
CA ALA A 384 -21.16 -17.08 -16.00
C ALA A 384 -19.81 -17.69 -16.38
N ARG A 385 -19.29 -17.41 -17.59
CA ARG A 385 -17.94 -17.88 -17.97
C ARG A 385 -16.87 -17.40 -16.99
N ARG A 386 -16.92 -16.12 -16.62
CA ARG A 386 -15.98 -15.52 -15.67
C ARG A 386 -16.14 -16.07 -14.26
N THR A 387 -17.38 -16.24 -13.79
CA THR A 387 -17.64 -16.77 -12.44
C THR A 387 -17.33 -18.26 -12.34
N ASN A 388 -17.57 -19.04 -13.40
CA ASN A 388 -17.25 -20.47 -13.43
C ASN A 388 -15.75 -20.71 -13.36
N ALA A 389 -14.94 -19.86 -14.04
CA ALA A 389 -13.49 -19.93 -13.91
C ALA A 389 -13.03 -19.64 -12.46
N ILE A 390 -13.64 -18.63 -11.82
CA ILE A 390 -13.38 -18.31 -10.40
C ILE A 390 -13.78 -19.49 -9.50
N ASP A 391 -14.97 -20.04 -9.68
CA ASP A 391 -15.48 -21.16 -8.90
C ASP A 391 -14.60 -22.40 -9.03
N SER A 392 -14.08 -22.66 -10.22
CA SER A 392 -13.14 -23.75 -10.46
C SER A 392 -11.78 -23.53 -9.78
N VAL A 393 -11.27 -22.29 -9.75
CA VAL A 393 -10.07 -21.95 -8.95
C VAL A 393 -10.33 -22.22 -7.48
N ILE A 394 -11.42 -21.68 -6.93
CA ILE A 394 -11.77 -21.82 -5.51
C ILE A 394 -11.94 -23.30 -5.13
N SER A 395 -12.72 -24.06 -5.89
CA SER A 395 -12.92 -25.50 -5.64
C SER A 395 -11.59 -26.26 -5.65
N THR A 396 -10.73 -26.02 -6.65
CA THR A 396 -9.43 -26.70 -6.73
C THR A 396 -8.55 -26.37 -5.53
N LEU A 397 -8.52 -25.09 -5.14
CA LEU A 397 -7.72 -24.64 -4.01
C LEU A 397 -8.24 -25.18 -2.67
N SER A 398 -9.55 -25.23 -2.48
CA SER A 398 -10.18 -25.81 -1.29
C SER A 398 -9.89 -27.30 -1.17
N GLU A 399 -9.95 -28.05 -2.28
CA GLU A 399 -9.56 -29.46 -2.31
C GLU A 399 -8.09 -29.66 -1.94
N LEU A 400 -7.19 -28.89 -2.57
CA LEU A 400 -5.76 -28.95 -2.28
C LEU A 400 -5.44 -28.56 -0.84
N LYS A 401 -6.12 -27.54 -0.30
CA LYS A 401 -6.00 -27.12 1.10
C LYS A 401 -6.31 -28.27 2.04
N THR A 402 -7.44 -28.95 1.85
CA THR A 402 -7.84 -30.09 2.70
C THR A 402 -6.78 -31.19 2.65
N LYS A 403 -6.33 -31.57 1.45
CA LYS A 403 -5.29 -32.61 1.28
C LYS A 403 -3.96 -32.22 1.91
N LEU A 404 -3.54 -30.97 1.79
CA LEU A 404 -2.30 -30.45 2.39
C LEU A 404 -2.38 -30.42 3.93
N LEU A 405 -3.52 -30.01 4.49
CA LEU A 405 -3.71 -29.96 5.94
C LEU A 405 -3.78 -31.36 6.57
N ASN A 406 -4.34 -32.32 5.85
CA ASN A 406 -4.36 -33.73 6.23
C ASN A 406 -3.03 -34.46 5.95
N SER A 407 -2.00 -33.75 5.43
CA SER A 407 -0.73 -34.34 4.99
C SER A 407 -0.87 -35.47 3.95
N GLU A 408 -1.96 -35.49 3.18
CA GLU A 408 -2.20 -36.48 2.12
C GLU A 408 -1.31 -36.24 0.89
N ILE A 409 -0.96 -34.96 0.65
CA ILE A 409 -0.09 -34.54 -0.44
C ILE A 409 0.96 -33.54 0.06
N SER A 410 2.09 -33.49 -0.63
CA SER A 410 3.12 -32.45 -0.48
C SER A 410 2.79 -31.19 -1.28
N ILE A 411 3.47 -30.08 -0.97
CA ILE A 411 3.42 -28.85 -1.77
C ILE A 411 3.84 -29.10 -3.24
N SER A 412 4.85 -29.94 -3.48
CA SER A 412 5.27 -30.29 -4.85
C SER A 412 4.17 -31.02 -5.62
N GLN A 413 3.50 -32.00 -4.99
CA GLN A 413 2.38 -32.73 -5.61
C GLN A 413 1.18 -31.80 -5.83
N ALA A 414 0.88 -30.90 -4.89
CA ALA A 414 -0.15 -29.89 -5.08
C ALA A 414 0.17 -28.96 -6.28
N GLN A 415 1.44 -28.60 -6.48
CA GLN A 415 1.88 -27.83 -7.64
C GLN A 415 1.70 -28.60 -8.95
N GLU A 416 1.94 -29.91 -8.96
CA GLU A 416 1.69 -30.77 -10.14
C GLU A 416 0.21 -30.76 -10.52
N VAL A 417 -0.70 -30.94 -9.54
CA VAL A 417 -2.15 -30.85 -9.78
C VAL A 417 -2.55 -29.49 -10.36
N ILE A 418 -1.98 -28.40 -9.85
CA ILE A 418 -2.20 -27.05 -10.40
C ILE A 418 -1.73 -26.97 -11.85
N ASN A 419 -0.52 -27.46 -12.15
CA ASN A 419 0.05 -27.46 -13.49
C ASN A 419 -0.78 -28.29 -14.48
N GLU A 420 -1.30 -29.44 -14.05
CA GLU A 420 -2.19 -30.28 -14.85
C GLU A 420 -3.52 -29.59 -15.16
N LYS A 421 -4.17 -28.98 -14.16
CA LYS A 421 -5.41 -28.20 -14.39
C LYS A 421 -5.17 -27.03 -15.35
N ILE A 422 -4.04 -26.33 -15.22
CA ILE A 422 -3.64 -25.26 -16.13
C ILE A 422 -3.46 -25.79 -17.55
N LYS A 423 -2.74 -26.91 -17.72
CA LYS A 423 -2.47 -27.52 -19.03
C LYS A 423 -3.76 -27.98 -19.70
N ALA A 424 -4.64 -28.67 -18.96
CA ALA A 424 -5.93 -29.13 -19.46
C ALA A 424 -6.82 -27.96 -19.90
N SER A 425 -6.94 -26.91 -19.07
CA SER A 425 -7.72 -25.72 -19.43
C SER A 425 -7.11 -24.96 -20.61
N THR A 426 -5.78 -24.90 -20.72
CA THR A 426 -5.10 -24.24 -21.85
C THR A 426 -5.43 -24.97 -23.15
N LYS A 427 -5.28 -26.30 -23.18
CA LYS A 427 -5.58 -27.14 -24.34
C LYS A 427 -7.05 -27.00 -24.79
N ALA A 428 -7.99 -27.03 -23.85
CA ALA A 428 -9.42 -26.89 -24.16
C ALA A 428 -9.75 -25.52 -24.81
N VAL A 429 -9.11 -24.44 -24.36
CA VAL A 429 -9.30 -23.11 -24.96
C VAL A 429 -8.61 -23.01 -26.32
N GLU A 430 -7.39 -23.55 -26.44
CA GLU A 430 -6.67 -23.60 -27.73
C GLU A 430 -7.46 -24.33 -28.81
N GLU A 431 -8.01 -25.51 -28.51
CA GLU A 431 -8.80 -26.30 -29.47
C GLU A 431 -10.03 -25.51 -29.95
N LYS A 432 -10.70 -24.80 -29.03
CA LYS A 432 -11.85 -23.96 -29.35
C LYS A 432 -11.49 -22.77 -30.22
N LEU A 433 -10.36 -22.11 -29.95
CA LEU A 433 -9.92 -20.93 -30.71
C LEU A 433 -9.33 -21.31 -32.07
N LYS A 434 -8.61 -22.43 -32.16
CA LYS A 434 -8.16 -23.01 -33.44
C LYS A 434 -9.33 -23.35 -34.35
N ALA A 435 -10.42 -23.89 -33.81
CA ALA A 435 -11.65 -24.12 -34.57
C ALA A 435 -12.32 -22.83 -35.09
N GLN A 436 -11.98 -21.68 -34.52
CA GLN A 436 -12.41 -20.35 -34.96
C GLN A 436 -11.38 -19.67 -35.90
N GLY A 437 -10.32 -20.38 -36.30
CA GLY A 437 -9.26 -19.84 -37.16
C GLY A 437 -8.20 -19.00 -36.43
N ILE A 438 -8.28 -18.89 -35.10
CA ILE A 438 -7.33 -18.12 -34.28
C ILE A 438 -6.16 -19.04 -33.91
N THR A 439 -4.93 -18.65 -34.25
CA THR A 439 -3.74 -19.50 -34.08
C THR A 439 -2.54 -18.72 -33.54
N GLY A 440 -1.53 -19.43 -33.04
CA GLY A 440 -0.28 -18.82 -32.57
C GLY A 440 -0.46 -17.96 -31.32
N GLU A 441 0.28 -16.85 -31.26
CA GLU A 441 0.30 -15.95 -30.10
C GLU A 441 -1.05 -15.24 -29.84
N GLU A 442 -1.88 -15.11 -30.88
CA GLU A 442 -3.22 -14.50 -30.77
C GLU A 442 -4.13 -15.24 -29.78
N ILE A 443 -3.89 -16.54 -29.58
CA ILE A 443 -4.64 -17.34 -28.61
C ILE A 443 -4.46 -16.80 -27.18
N PHE A 444 -3.22 -16.45 -26.80
CA PHE A 444 -2.91 -15.99 -25.44
C PHE A 444 -3.41 -14.57 -25.18
N GLU A 445 -3.56 -13.78 -26.24
CA GLU A 445 -4.12 -12.44 -26.17
C GLU A 445 -5.66 -12.42 -26.24
N HIS A 446 -6.28 -13.51 -26.70
CA HIS A 446 -7.72 -13.61 -26.85
C HIS A 446 -8.47 -13.55 -25.50
N PRO A 447 -9.62 -12.82 -25.41
CA PRO A 447 -10.39 -12.70 -24.17
C PRO A 447 -10.79 -14.04 -23.55
N GLU A 448 -11.07 -15.05 -24.38
CA GLU A 448 -11.46 -16.39 -23.92
C GLU A 448 -10.34 -17.10 -23.16
N TYR A 449 -9.08 -16.94 -23.58
CA TYR A 449 -7.94 -17.44 -22.80
C TYR A 449 -7.69 -16.57 -21.57
N LYS A 450 -7.73 -15.25 -21.69
CA LYS A 450 -7.50 -14.33 -20.57
C LYS A 450 -8.50 -14.53 -19.42
N GLU A 451 -9.74 -14.87 -19.72
CA GLU A 451 -10.79 -15.16 -18.73
C GLU A 451 -10.87 -16.65 -18.32
N SER A 452 -10.03 -17.52 -18.89
CA SER A 452 -10.01 -18.96 -18.59
C SER A 452 -9.48 -19.29 -17.19
N LEU A 453 -9.76 -20.52 -16.76
CA LEU A 453 -9.16 -21.12 -15.56
C LEU A 453 -7.64 -21.10 -15.63
N ALA A 454 -7.05 -21.46 -16.77
CA ALA A 454 -5.59 -21.50 -16.96
C ALA A 454 -4.94 -20.15 -16.69
N SER A 455 -5.45 -19.07 -17.31
CA SER A 455 -4.94 -17.71 -17.11
C SER A 455 -5.06 -17.28 -15.65
N ARG A 456 -6.23 -17.49 -15.03
CA ARG A 456 -6.46 -17.13 -13.63
C ARG A 456 -5.55 -17.91 -12.67
N MET A 457 -5.43 -19.22 -12.84
CA MET A 457 -4.57 -20.05 -12.00
C MET A 457 -3.10 -19.65 -12.15
N LYS A 458 -2.60 -19.46 -13.37
CA LYS A 458 -1.23 -18.97 -13.61
C LYS A 458 -0.99 -17.64 -12.88
N GLN A 459 -1.93 -16.70 -13.00
CA GLN A 459 -1.82 -15.37 -12.40
C GLN A 459 -1.85 -15.41 -10.87
N LYS A 460 -2.73 -16.22 -10.28
CA LYS A 460 -2.98 -16.22 -8.83
C LYS A 460 -2.13 -17.21 -8.06
N ILE A 461 -1.80 -18.35 -8.65
CA ILE A 461 -1.11 -19.45 -7.96
C ILE A 461 -0.17 -20.23 -8.88
N GLY A 462 0.42 -19.59 -9.89
CA GLY A 462 1.37 -20.24 -10.80
C GLY A 462 2.56 -20.91 -10.08
N SER A 463 2.93 -20.43 -8.89
CA SER A 463 3.83 -21.12 -7.95
C SER A 463 3.24 -21.08 -6.55
N LEU A 464 2.80 -22.23 -6.04
CA LEU A 464 2.29 -22.41 -4.68
C LEU A 464 3.37 -22.11 -3.66
N ALA A 465 4.59 -22.66 -3.84
CA ALA A 465 5.73 -22.38 -2.98
C ALA A 465 6.09 -20.88 -2.97
N GLY A 466 6.05 -20.22 -4.13
CA GLY A 466 6.26 -18.78 -4.24
C GLY A 466 5.17 -17.96 -3.53
N SER A 467 3.91 -18.41 -3.59
CA SER A 467 2.81 -17.77 -2.85
C SER A 467 2.96 -17.93 -1.33
N VAL A 468 3.32 -19.13 -0.86
CA VAL A 468 3.59 -19.40 0.56
C VAL A 468 4.77 -18.55 1.06
N ARG A 469 5.84 -18.45 0.26
CA ARG A 469 6.97 -17.55 0.55
C ARG A 469 6.53 -16.09 0.71
N LYS A 470 5.73 -15.58 -0.23
CA LYS A 470 5.22 -14.19 -0.18
C LYS A 470 4.37 -13.97 1.07
N GLN A 471 3.54 -14.94 1.42
CA GLN A 471 2.72 -14.88 2.64
C GLN A 471 3.59 -14.90 3.90
N LEU A 472 4.65 -15.73 3.96
CA LEU A 472 5.59 -15.74 5.07
C LEU A 472 6.26 -14.37 5.24
N ALA A 473 6.80 -13.82 4.15
CA ALA A 473 7.44 -12.51 4.17
C ALA A 473 6.48 -11.39 4.59
N LYS A 474 5.21 -11.47 4.16
CA LYS A 474 4.14 -10.55 4.57
C LYS A 474 3.84 -10.65 6.06
N ASN A 475 3.69 -11.87 6.59
CA ASN A 475 3.44 -12.10 8.02
C ASN A 475 4.61 -11.59 8.87
N GLN A 476 5.84 -11.91 8.49
CA GLN A 476 7.04 -11.43 9.18
C GLN A 476 7.17 -9.91 9.14
N LYS A 477 6.89 -9.29 7.99
CA LYS A 477 6.86 -7.83 7.87
C LYS A 477 5.79 -7.22 8.77
N ALA A 478 4.57 -7.74 8.76
CA ALA A 478 3.49 -7.24 9.61
C ALA A 478 3.83 -7.38 11.10
N ASN A 479 4.43 -8.50 11.51
CA ASN A 479 4.87 -8.73 12.88
C ASN A 479 5.98 -7.75 13.30
N ILE A 480 6.98 -7.52 12.45
CA ILE A 480 8.05 -6.55 12.72
C ILE A 480 7.49 -5.14 12.79
N ASP A 481 6.65 -4.75 11.84
CA ASP A 481 6.02 -3.43 11.82
C ASP A 481 5.17 -3.25 13.10
N ALA A 482 4.46 -4.29 13.56
CA ALA A 482 3.75 -4.27 14.85
C ALA A 482 4.69 -4.19 16.07
N ALA A 483 5.82 -4.90 16.06
CA ALA A 483 6.83 -4.81 17.14
C ALA A 483 7.47 -3.42 17.18
N GLN A 484 7.73 -2.81 16.02
CA GLN A 484 8.20 -1.44 15.90
C GLN A 484 7.17 -0.44 16.43
N ARG A 485 5.88 -0.67 16.21
CA ARG A 485 4.79 0.14 16.78
C ARG A 485 4.75 0.09 18.29
N TRP A 486 4.73 -1.10 18.87
CA TRP A 486 4.72 -1.28 20.32
C TRP A 486 5.98 -0.71 20.97
N THR A 487 7.14 -0.94 20.35
CA THR A 487 8.41 -0.37 20.82
C THR A 487 8.38 1.15 20.74
N GLY A 488 7.94 1.72 19.62
CA GLY A 488 7.78 3.15 19.44
C GLY A 488 6.87 3.77 20.50
N LEU A 489 5.73 3.13 20.80
CA LEU A 489 4.83 3.56 21.86
C LEU A 489 5.51 3.54 23.24
N PHE A 490 6.12 2.42 23.62
CA PHE A 490 6.79 2.28 24.91
C PHE A 490 7.95 3.28 25.07
N VAL A 491 8.79 3.40 24.05
CA VAL A 491 9.91 4.35 24.01
C VAL A 491 9.39 5.78 24.10
N SER A 492 8.34 6.13 23.35
CA SER A 492 7.73 7.46 23.43
C SER A 492 7.22 7.77 24.84
N LEU A 493 6.57 6.81 25.50
CA LEU A 493 6.05 6.96 26.86
C LEU A 493 7.16 7.08 27.90
N ALA A 494 8.23 6.30 27.78
CA ALA A 494 9.38 6.36 28.66
C ALA A 494 10.17 7.68 28.56
N ILE A 495 10.12 8.34 27.40
CA ILE A 495 10.84 9.58 27.13
C ILE A 495 10.02 10.82 27.46
N LEU A 496 8.71 10.69 27.72
CA LEU A 496 7.83 11.81 28.10
C LEU A 496 8.43 12.73 29.18
N PRO A 497 9.01 12.22 30.29
CA PRO A 497 9.63 13.08 31.31
C PRO A 497 10.80 13.91 30.76
N VAL A 498 11.62 13.31 29.89
CA VAL A 498 12.78 13.96 29.26
C VAL A 498 12.33 14.99 28.24
N THR A 499 11.31 14.70 27.42
CA THR A 499 10.75 15.67 26.47
C THR A 499 10.05 16.83 27.16
N CYS A 500 9.34 16.59 28.28
CA CYS A 500 8.72 17.65 29.07
C CYS A 500 9.79 18.55 29.72
N TRP A 501 10.85 17.95 30.27
CA TRP A 501 11.99 18.71 30.79
C TRP A 501 12.69 19.53 29.70
N MET A 502 12.93 18.91 28.54
CA MET A 502 13.59 19.55 27.41
C MET A 502 12.73 20.68 26.83
N LEU A 503 11.41 20.52 26.76
CA LEU A 503 10.48 21.57 26.37
C LEU A 503 10.53 22.73 27.36
N ASN A 504 10.46 22.47 28.67
CA ASN A 504 10.53 23.53 29.68
C ASN A 504 11.86 24.31 29.68
N LYS A 505 12.95 23.72 29.18
CA LYS A 505 14.26 24.36 29.09
C LYS A 505 14.50 25.08 27.76
N ILE A 506 14.10 24.47 26.64
CA ILE A 506 14.32 25.02 25.29
C ILE A 506 13.31 26.11 24.98
N TYR A 507 12.07 25.98 25.46
CA TYR A 507 11.00 26.89 25.12
C TYR A 507 11.24 28.34 25.59
N PRO A 508 11.66 28.62 26.85
CA PRO A 508 12.02 29.98 27.27
C PRO A 508 13.18 30.56 26.46
N TRP A 509 14.21 29.75 26.18
CA TRP A 509 15.36 30.17 25.38
C TRP A 509 14.98 30.48 23.93
N PHE A 510 14.10 29.69 23.33
CA PHE A 510 13.57 29.95 21.99
C PHE A 510 12.75 31.24 21.97
N MET A 511 11.91 31.48 22.98
CA MET A 511 11.13 32.71 23.07
C MET A 511 12.02 33.94 23.26
N ASP A 512 13.10 33.83 24.04
CA ASP A 512 14.11 34.89 24.19
C ASP A 512 14.80 35.23 22.85
N LEU A 513 15.05 34.23 22.00
CA LEU A 513 15.77 34.40 20.74
C LEU A 513 14.87 34.88 19.58
N ALA A 514 13.68 34.31 19.45
CA ALA A 514 12.78 34.55 18.33
C ALA A 514 11.78 35.70 18.60
N PHE A 515 11.45 35.95 19.87
CA PHE A 515 10.47 36.96 20.28
C PHE A 515 10.92 37.67 21.58
N PRO A 516 12.07 38.37 21.58
CA PRO A 516 12.64 39.00 22.78
C PRO A 516 11.67 39.98 23.46
N ASN A 517 10.85 40.69 22.68
CA ASN A 517 9.86 41.64 23.19
C ASN A 517 8.66 40.97 23.89
N LEU A 518 8.46 39.66 23.69
CA LEU A 518 7.39 38.87 24.33
C LEU A 518 7.90 38.04 25.52
N SER A 519 9.22 37.91 25.72
CA SER A 519 9.79 37.05 26.77
C SER A 519 10.00 37.76 28.12
N ASN A 520 9.76 39.08 28.18
CA ASN A 520 9.80 39.90 29.41
C ASN A 520 10.99 39.61 30.33
N LYS A 521 12.22 39.78 29.83
CA LYS A 521 13.28 40.27 30.71
C LYS A 521 13.01 41.75 30.97
N LYS A 522 12.35 42.04 32.09
CA LYS A 522 12.40 43.38 32.67
C LYS A 522 13.87 43.72 32.84
N ASP A 523 14.32 44.84 32.28
CA ASP A 523 15.51 45.52 32.76
C ASP A 523 15.35 45.69 34.27
N VAL A 524 16.03 44.87 35.05
CA VAL A 524 16.17 45.11 36.48
C VAL A 524 17.14 46.28 36.59
N LYS A 525 16.60 47.50 36.46
CA LYS A 525 17.27 48.69 36.96
C LYS A 525 17.26 48.59 38.49
N PRO A 526 18.40 48.80 39.16
CA PRO A 526 18.49 48.68 40.60
C PRO A 526 17.75 49.85 41.24
N ALA A 527 16.77 49.57 42.10
CA ALA A 527 16.21 50.58 42.97
C ALA A 527 17.05 50.62 44.25
N GLU A 528 17.79 51.73 44.41
CA GLU A 528 18.45 52.10 45.64
C GLU A 528 17.44 52.28 46.78
N ASN A 529 17.79 51.67 47.92
CA ASN A 529 17.61 52.16 49.29
C ASN A 529 16.27 52.83 49.66
N GLU A 530 15.53 52.19 50.58
CA GLU A 530 15.29 52.82 51.88
C GLU A 530 14.96 51.80 53.01
N LYS A 531 15.92 51.71 53.93
CA LYS A 531 15.82 51.63 55.41
C LYS A 531 14.98 50.54 56.09
N LYS A 532 15.74 49.56 56.59
CA LYS A 532 15.80 49.09 57.99
C LYS A 532 14.69 49.58 58.94
N VAL A 533 13.96 48.63 59.52
CA VAL A 533 13.85 48.50 60.99
C VAL A 533 13.96 47.00 61.34
N GLU A 534 14.87 46.73 62.26
CA GLU A 534 15.22 45.42 62.82
C GLU A 534 14.45 45.18 64.12
N VAL A 535 14.16 43.90 64.39
CA VAL A 535 14.08 43.24 65.72
C VAL A 535 12.83 43.59 66.56
N LYS A 536 12.00 42.64 67.01
CA LYS A 536 12.32 41.44 67.79
C LYS A 536 11.25 40.37 67.66
#